data_AF-A0A5F1Y5I4-F1
#
_entry.id   AF-A0A5F1Y5I4-F1
#
_cell.length_a   1.000
_cell.length_b   1.000
_cell.length_c   1.000
_cell.angle_alpha   90.00
_cell.angle_beta   90.00
_cell.angle_gamma   90.00
#
_symmetry.space_group_name_H-M   'P 1'
#
loop_
_entity.id
_entity.type
_entity.pdbx_description
1 polymer ?
#
loop_
_entity_poly.entity_id
_entity_poly.type
_entity_poly.pdbx_seq_one_letter_code
_entity_poly.pdbx_strand_id
1 'polypeptide(L)'
;MKTEEWNRDRMRMVEGMIQNEIGAMDVIMGHMSDYSAAMSKFPPAGAGMPQYDVGGFLNKWGGKINGAGPSLSQQAYNQVQFVLFGAAPPTTWARANSTDAATFDAAYYNQAATVMGVQMMFLTSIDAICMGMCAFSLAYAAEVGKMGMLNGEVTNAVSSIKTEGEKLKEKVAELQYLTDINDSTQLFNIL
;
A
#
# COMPACT_ATOMS: atom_id res chain seq x y z
N MET A 1 -13.50 -18.77 -0.98
CA MET A 1 -13.48 -18.12 -2.30
C MET A 1 -12.06 -18.13 -2.84
N LYS A 2 -11.73 -18.97 -3.83
CA LYS A 2 -10.46 -18.96 -4.56
C LYS A 2 -10.77 -19.20 -6.04
N THR A 3 -11.39 -18.21 -6.67
CA THR A 3 -11.74 -18.25 -8.11
C THR A 3 -10.52 -17.87 -8.96
N GLU A 4 -10.54 -18.22 -10.23
CA GLU A 4 -9.47 -17.85 -11.19
C GLU A 4 -9.24 -16.32 -11.22
N GLU A 5 -10.31 -15.54 -11.14
CA GLU A 5 -10.23 -14.08 -11.04
C GLU A 5 -9.49 -13.60 -9.79
N TRP A 6 -9.74 -14.22 -8.63
CA TRP A 6 -9.03 -13.86 -7.39
C TRP A 6 -7.53 -14.10 -7.53
N ASN A 7 -7.14 -15.25 -8.09
CA ASN A 7 -5.74 -15.57 -8.29
C ASN A 7 -5.08 -14.58 -9.25
N ARG A 8 -5.72 -14.27 -10.38
CA ARG A 8 -5.22 -13.29 -11.34
C ARG A 8 -5.05 -11.90 -10.72
N ASP A 9 -6.09 -11.38 -10.07
CA ASP A 9 -6.08 -10.02 -9.52
C ASP A 9 -5.04 -9.90 -8.37
N ARG A 10 -4.92 -10.92 -7.51
CA ARG A 10 -3.91 -10.98 -6.45
C ARG A 10 -2.49 -11.06 -7.02
N MET A 11 -2.26 -11.88 -8.05
CA MET A 11 -0.93 -12.01 -8.65
C MET A 11 -0.45 -10.70 -9.28
N ARG A 12 -1.35 -9.90 -9.87
CA ARG A 12 -1.01 -8.55 -10.35
C ARG A 12 -0.52 -7.65 -9.22
N MET A 13 -1.14 -7.70 -8.04
CA MET A 13 -0.67 -6.91 -6.88
C MET A 13 0.72 -7.36 -6.42
N VAL A 14 0.94 -8.67 -6.32
CA VAL A 14 2.24 -9.22 -5.93
C VAL A 14 3.32 -8.86 -6.95
N GLU A 15 3.01 -8.96 -8.25
CA GLU A 15 3.94 -8.57 -9.32
C GLU A 15 4.29 -7.08 -9.24
N GLY A 16 3.32 -6.20 -8.97
CA GLY A 16 3.57 -4.78 -8.79
C GLY A 16 4.46 -4.47 -7.59
N MET A 17 4.32 -5.22 -6.49
CA MET A 17 5.20 -5.09 -5.32
C MET A 17 6.64 -5.55 -5.64
N ILE A 18 6.79 -6.64 -6.41
CA ILE A 18 8.10 -7.13 -6.87
C ILE A 18 8.76 -6.10 -7.79
N GLN A 19 7.99 -5.53 -8.72
CA GLN A 19 8.47 -4.53 -9.70
C GLN A 19 8.64 -3.12 -9.12
N ASN A 20 8.38 -2.92 -7.82
CA ASN A 20 8.47 -1.61 -7.15
C ASN A 20 7.45 -0.57 -7.66
N GLU A 21 6.36 -1.04 -8.29
CA GLU A 21 5.23 -0.23 -8.77
C GLU A 21 4.18 -0.02 -7.67
N ILE A 22 4.14 -0.90 -6.67
CA ILE A 22 3.23 -0.84 -5.52
C ILE A 22 4.05 -0.85 -4.23
N GLY A 23 3.87 0.18 -3.40
CA GLY A 23 4.47 0.32 -2.07
C GLY A 23 3.45 0.31 -0.95
N ALA A 24 3.94 0.61 0.25
CA ALA A 24 3.12 0.65 1.46
C ALA A 24 2.06 1.77 1.37
N MET A 25 2.44 2.95 0.87
CA MET A 25 1.47 4.04 0.73
C MET A 25 0.44 3.74 -0.36
N ASP A 26 0.77 3.01 -1.42
CA ASP A 26 -0.24 2.59 -2.39
C ASP A 26 -1.33 1.72 -1.75
N VAL A 27 -0.92 0.81 -0.85
CA VAL A 27 -1.83 -0.08 -0.11
C VAL A 27 -2.68 0.70 0.91
N ILE A 28 -2.13 1.72 1.55
CA ILE A 28 -2.86 2.57 2.50
C ILE A 28 -3.83 3.50 1.76
N MET A 29 -3.36 4.18 0.72
CA MET A 29 -4.13 5.20 0.00
C MET A 29 -5.10 4.62 -1.02
N GLY A 30 -5.00 3.33 -1.34
CA GLY A 30 -5.95 2.61 -2.21
C GLY A 30 -7.42 2.66 -1.75
N HIS A 31 -7.69 3.02 -0.49
CA HIS A 31 -9.05 3.23 0.01
C HIS A 31 -9.65 4.59 -0.34
N MET A 32 -8.88 5.51 -0.95
CA MET A 32 -9.42 6.76 -1.46
C MET A 32 -10.24 6.53 -2.72
N SER A 33 -11.34 7.28 -2.86
CA SER A 33 -12.32 7.13 -3.95
C SER A 33 -11.74 7.33 -5.35
N ASP A 34 -10.72 8.15 -5.50
CA ASP A 34 -10.11 8.52 -6.78
C ASP A 34 -8.72 7.89 -7.00
N TYR A 35 -8.24 7.05 -6.07
CA TYR A 35 -6.90 6.47 -6.14
C TYR A 35 -6.66 5.62 -7.39
N SER A 36 -7.66 4.83 -7.78
CA SER A 36 -7.60 3.98 -8.96
C SER A 36 -7.30 4.75 -10.25
N ALA A 37 -7.78 5.99 -10.36
CA ALA A 37 -7.50 6.83 -11.51
C ALA A 37 -6.02 7.28 -11.55
N ALA A 38 -5.36 7.43 -10.40
CA ALA A 38 -3.94 7.77 -10.34
C ALA A 38 -3.02 6.58 -10.67
N MET A 39 -3.51 5.35 -10.49
CA MET A 39 -2.81 4.09 -10.80
C MET A 39 -2.94 3.66 -12.27
N SER A 40 -3.78 4.34 -13.06
CA SER A 40 -4.15 3.93 -14.42
C SER A 40 -3.05 4.13 -15.48
N LYS A 41 -1.77 4.26 -15.10
CA LYS A 41 -0.64 4.39 -16.03
C LYS A 41 -0.48 3.17 -16.95
N PHE A 42 -1.06 2.02 -16.59
CA PHE A 42 -0.94 0.78 -17.34
C PHE A 42 -2.30 0.32 -17.86
N PRO A 43 -2.46 0.08 -19.18
CA PRO A 43 -3.72 -0.41 -19.74
C PRO A 43 -4.10 -1.77 -19.13
N PRO A 44 -5.41 -2.10 -19.04
CA PRO A 44 -5.85 -3.35 -18.42
C PRO A 44 -5.36 -4.55 -19.22
N ALA A 45 -4.56 -5.42 -18.59
CA ALA A 45 -4.21 -6.74 -19.12
C ALA A 45 -5.40 -7.71 -19.00
N GLY A 46 -6.55 -7.37 -19.60
CA GLY A 46 -7.79 -8.15 -19.55
C GLY A 46 -8.55 -8.10 -18.20
N ALA A 47 -9.85 -8.44 -18.29
CA ALA A 47 -10.84 -8.51 -17.20
C ALA A 47 -10.89 -7.29 -16.25
N GLY A 48 -11.18 -6.12 -16.81
CA GLY A 48 -11.87 -5.03 -16.10
C GLY A 48 -11.12 -4.24 -15.02
N MET A 49 -9.87 -4.59 -14.68
CA MET A 49 -9.05 -3.85 -13.72
C MET A 49 -7.68 -3.53 -14.34
N PRO A 50 -7.23 -2.26 -14.34
CA PRO A 50 -5.89 -1.87 -14.77
C PRO A 50 -4.79 -2.65 -14.03
N GLN A 51 -3.64 -2.83 -14.68
CA GLN A 51 -2.49 -3.46 -14.02
C GLN A 51 -2.07 -2.58 -12.83
N TYR A 52 -1.87 -3.23 -11.68
CA TYR A 52 -1.49 -2.59 -10.41
C TYR A 52 -2.55 -1.70 -9.75
N ASP A 53 -3.80 -1.66 -10.21
CA ASP A 53 -4.86 -0.87 -9.55
C ASP A 53 -5.24 -1.39 -8.15
N VAL A 54 -4.54 -0.88 -7.13
CA VAL A 54 -4.74 -1.24 -5.72
C VAL A 54 -6.13 -0.82 -5.23
N GLY A 55 -6.63 0.35 -5.66
CA GLY A 55 -7.96 0.80 -5.26
C GLY A 55 -9.07 -0.06 -5.84
N GLY A 56 -8.93 -0.47 -7.10
CA GLY A 56 -9.84 -1.41 -7.75
C GLY A 56 -9.79 -2.78 -7.07
N PHE A 57 -8.59 -3.24 -6.70
CA PHE A 57 -8.40 -4.48 -5.96
C PHE A 57 -9.09 -4.45 -4.60
N LEU A 58 -8.89 -3.39 -3.80
CA LEU A 58 -9.51 -3.23 -2.48
C LEU A 58 -11.03 -3.07 -2.56
N ASN A 59 -11.56 -2.34 -3.56
CA ASN A 59 -13.00 -2.23 -3.76
C ASN A 59 -13.65 -3.58 -4.13
N LYS A 60 -12.99 -4.37 -4.99
CA LYS A 60 -13.52 -5.66 -5.45
C LYS A 60 -13.38 -6.76 -4.39
N TRP A 61 -12.27 -6.77 -3.65
CA TRP A 61 -11.88 -7.89 -2.79
C TRP A 61 -11.76 -7.55 -1.31
N GLY A 62 -11.60 -6.28 -0.92
CA GLY A 62 -11.36 -5.85 0.47
C GLY A 62 -12.42 -6.35 1.45
N GLY A 63 -13.70 -6.24 1.09
CA GLY A 63 -14.81 -6.77 1.91
C GLY A 63 -14.87 -8.30 1.99
N LYS A 64 -14.18 -9.02 1.10
CA LYS A 64 -14.07 -10.49 1.10
C LYS A 64 -12.80 -10.98 1.79
N ILE A 65 -11.76 -10.15 1.85
CA ILE A 65 -10.48 -10.40 2.54
C ILE A 65 -10.65 -10.15 4.04
N ASN A 66 -11.41 -9.12 4.40
CA ASN A 66 -11.65 -8.76 5.79
C ASN A 66 -12.68 -9.69 6.41
N GLY A 67 -12.31 -10.34 7.53
CA GLY A 67 -13.26 -10.95 8.44
C GLY A 67 -14.08 -9.89 9.17
N ALA A 68 -14.41 -10.14 10.46
CA ALA A 68 -15.04 -9.11 11.29
C ALA A 68 -14.05 -7.96 11.56
N GLY A 69 -14.27 -6.78 10.96
CA GLY A 69 -13.54 -5.54 11.23
C GLY A 69 -12.70 -5.00 10.04
N PRO A 70 -12.14 -3.78 10.16
CA PRO A 70 -11.34 -3.17 9.11
C PRO A 70 -9.96 -3.85 8.95
N SER A 71 -9.48 -4.03 7.71
CA SER A 71 -8.11 -4.48 7.44
C SER A 71 -7.10 -3.56 8.12
N LEU A 72 -5.88 -4.07 8.34
CA LEU A 72 -4.74 -3.24 8.72
C LEU A 72 -4.57 -2.03 7.78
N SER A 73 -4.68 -2.23 6.46
CA SER A 73 -4.60 -1.12 5.49
C SER A 73 -5.72 -0.09 5.66
N GLN A 74 -6.94 -0.53 5.97
CA GLN A 74 -8.08 0.37 6.24
C GLN A 74 -7.89 1.13 7.56
N GLN A 75 -7.33 0.47 8.58
CA GLN A 75 -7.02 1.11 9.86
C GLN A 75 -5.96 2.20 9.68
N ALA A 76 -4.88 1.89 8.96
CA ALA A 76 -3.84 2.86 8.61
C ALA A 76 -4.43 4.04 7.82
N TYR A 77 -5.27 3.77 6.82
CA TYR A 77 -5.95 4.80 6.04
C TYR A 77 -6.83 5.70 6.90
N ASN A 78 -7.67 5.12 7.76
CA ASN A 78 -8.54 5.89 8.64
C ASN A 78 -7.73 6.76 9.61
N GLN A 79 -6.61 6.25 10.10
CA GLN A 79 -5.71 7.00 10.98
C GLN A 79 -5.04 8.17 10.25
N VAL A 80 -4.61 7.97 8.99
CA VAL A 80 -4.10 9.05 8.13
C VAL A 80 -5.15 10.15 7.95
N GLN A 81 -6.39 9.78 7.61
CA GLN A 81 -7.49 10.74 7.44
C GLN A 81 -7.78 11.52 8.73
N PHE A 82 -7.71 10.83 9.87
CA PHE A 82 -7.90 11.44 11.18
C PHE A 82 -6.81 12.47 11.48
N VAL A 83 -5.54 12.08 11.35
CA VAL A 83 -4.39 12.96 11.65
C VAL A 83 -4.38 14.17 10.71
N LEU A 84 -4.74 14.00 9.44
CA LEU A 84 -4.77 15.11 8.49
C LEU A 84 -6.01 16.02 8.62
N PHE A 85 -6.90 15.83 9.60
CA PHE A 85 -8.10 16.65 9.85
C PHE A 85 -8.95 16.92 8.59
N GLY A 86 -9.10 15.93 7.71
CA GLY A 86 -9.87 16.09 6.47
C GLY A 86 -9.23 17.01 5.42
N ALA A 87 -7.97 17.44 5.62
CA ALA A 87 -7.17 17.90 4.50
C ALA A 87 -7.09 16.74 3.49
N ALA A 88 -7.44 17.02 2.23
CA ALA A 88 -7.33 16.02 1.18
C ALA A 88 -5.91 15.45 1.24
N PRO A 89 -5.75 14.12 1.42
CA PRO A 89 -4.42 13.54 1.43
C PRO A 89 -3.73 13.91 0.11
N PRO A 90 -2.43 14.23 0.14
CA PRO A 90 -1.71 14.85 -0.98
C PRO A 90 -1.53 13.98 -2.25
N THR A 91 -2.36 12.96 -2.45
CA THR A 91 -1.91 11.69 -3.02
C THR A 91 -2.33 11.44 -4.46
N THR A 92 -3.48 11.91 -4.92
CA THR A 92 -3.90 11.63 -6.32
C THR A 92 -2.94 12.29 -7.31
N TRP A 93 -2.60 13.56 -7.09
CA TRP A 93 -1.59 14.26 -7.88
C TRP A 93 -0.18 13.67 -7.66
N ALA A 94 0.21 13.43 -6.40
CA ALA A 94 1.55 12.91 -6.11
C ALA A 94 1.78 11.54 -6.74
N ARG A 95 0.79 10.64 -6.67
CA ARG A 95 0.90 9.31 -7.27
C ARG A 95 0.94 9.37 -8.79
N ALA A 96 0.09 10.18 -9.41
CA ALA A 96 0.08 10.37 -10.86
C ALA A 96 1.43 10.88 -11.40
N ASN A 97 2.14 11.69 -10.61
CA ASN A 97 3.45 12.25 -10.98
C ASN A 97 4.65 11.40 -10.49
N SER A 98 4.40 10.33 -9.74
CA SER A 98 5.45 9.42 -9.28
C SER A 98 5.70 8.31 -10.31
N THR A 99 6.98 8.00 -10.55
CA THR A 99 7.40 6.96 -11.48
C THR A 99 7.32 5.57 -10.87
N ASP A 100 7.45 5.46 -9.55
CA ASP A 100 7.47 4.22 -8.79
C ASP A 100 6.92 4.45 -7.38
N ALA A 101 6.80 3.37 -6.62
CA ALA A 101 6.30 3.40 -5.25
C ALA A 101 7.20 4.19 -4.28
N ALA A 102 8.53 4.10 -4.42
CA ALA A 102 9.46 4.78 -3.51
C ALA A 102 9.38 6.30 -3.65
N THR A 103 9.24 6.78 -4.89
CA THR A 103 9.06 8.19 -5.22
C THR A 103 7.73 8.70 -4.68
N PHE A 104 6.67 7.87 -4.78
CA PHE A 104 5.37 8.21 -4.21
C PHE A 104 5.42 8.28 -2.68
N ASP A 105 6.02 7.30 -2.01
CA ASP A 105 6.19 7.28 -0.56
C ASP A 105 6.93 8.55 -0.10
N ALA A 106 8.04 8.91 -0.74
CA ALA A 106 8.81 10.10 -0.41
C ALA A 106 8.03 11.41 -0.61
N ALA A 107 7.27 11.51 -1.71
CA ALA A 107 6.42 12.67 -1.99
C ALA A 107 5.27 12.79 -0.97
N TYR A 108 4.67 11.66 -0.60
CA TYR A 108 3.64 11.60 0.42
C TYR A 108 4.15 12.06 1.77
N TYR A 109 5.27 11.50 2.26
CA TYR A 109 5.81 11.85 3.58
C TYR A 109 6.23 13.31 3.68
N ASN A 110 6.79 13.90 2.62
CA ASN A 110 7.10 15.33 2.59
C ASN A 110 5.86 16.21 2.75
N GLN A 111 4.80 15.90 2.01
CA GLN A 111 3.56 16.67 2.06
C GLN A 111 2.80 16.45 3.36
N ALA A 112 2.72 15.20 3.84
CA ALA A 112 2.11 14.87 5.12
C ALA A 112 2.83 15.58 6.28
N ALA A 113 4.17 15.62 6.29
CA ALA A 113 4.95 16.33 7.31
C ALA A 113 4.65 17.84 7.30
N THR A 114 4.49 18.43 6.11
CA THR A 114 4.13 19.86 5.97
C THR A 114 2.75 20.14 6.55
N VAL A 115 1.75 19.34 6.21
CA VAL A 115 0.36 19.48 6.71
C VAL A 115 0.30 19.28 8.22
N MET A 116 0.92 18.21 8.73
CA MET A 116 0.99 17.93 10.16
C MET A 116 1.71 19.04 10.93
N GLY A 117 2.77 19.63 10.36
CA GLY A 117 3.48 20.76 10.94
C GLY A 117 2.60 22.00 11.08
N VAL A 118 1.83 22.35 10.05
CA VAL A 118 0.87 23.46 10.10
C VAL A 118 -0.23 23.20 11.13
N GLN A 119 -0.75 21.97 11.20
CA GLN A 119 -1.78 21.58 12.16
C GLN A 119 -1.27 21.63 13.60
N MET A 120 -0.05 21.16 13.85
CA MET A 120 0.61 21.30 15.15
C MET A 120 0.82 22.76 15.54
N MET A 121 1.21 23.63 14.59
CA MET A 121 1.33 25.06 14.86
C MET A 121 -0.02 25.68 15.23
N PHE A 122 -1.10 25.28 14.55
CA PHE A 122 -2.45 25.72 14.89
C PHE A 122 -2.89 25.22 16.28
N LEU A 123 -2.74 23.93 16.58
CA LEU A 123 -3.11 23.35 17.88
C LEU A 123 -2.32 23.98 19.03
N THR A 124 -1.02 24.18 18.86
CA THR A 124 -0.19 24.84 19.90
C THR A 124 -0.58 26.30 20.11
N SER A 125 -1.02 27.01 19.05
CA SER A 125 -1.55 28.37 19.19
C SER A 125 -2.86 28.42 20.00
N ILE A 126 -3.74 27.43 19.82
CA ILE A 126 -4.98 27.29 20.61
C ILE A 126 -4.64 26.94 22.06
N ASP A 127 -3.76 25.96 22.28
CA ASP A 127 -3.36 25.54 23.63
C ASP A 127 -2.74 26.71 24.42
N ALA A 128 -1.94 27.55 23.75
CA ALA A 128 -1.36 28.77 24.34
C ALA A 128 -2.42 29.83 24.68
N ILE A 129 -3.42 30.03 23.82
CA ILE A 129 -4.54 30.97 24.08
C ILE A 129 -5.40 30.48 25.26
N CYS A 130 -5.57 29.17 25.42
CA CYS A 130 -6.43 28.60 26.44
C CYS A 130 -5.75 28.33 27.79
N MET A 131 -4.44 28.60 27.96
CA MET A 131 -3.64 28.53 29.22
C MET A 131 -3.96 27.38 30.20
N GLY A 132 -4.45 26.24 29.70
CA GLY A 132 -4.85 25.09 30.55
C GLY A 132 -5.22 23.82 29.80
N MET A 133 -5.20 23.83 28.46
CA MET A 133 -5.57 22.67 27.62
C MET A 133 -4.38 22.11 26.84
N CYS A 134 -3.21 21.95 27.47
CA CYS A 134 -2.03 21.27 26.88
C CYS A 134 -2.32 19.85 26.35
N ALA A 135 -3.53 19.33 26.60
CA ALA A 135 -3.99 18.02 26.21
C ALA A 135 -4.20 17.85 24.70
N PHE A 136 -4.55 18.89 23.94
CA PHE A 136 -4.90 18.70 22.53
C PHE A 136 -3.66 18.42 21.66
N SER A 137 -2.59 19.20 21.80
CA SER A 137 -1.33 18.93 21.10
C SER A 137 -0.71 17.59 21.50
N LEU A 138 -0.77 17.21 22.79
CA LEU A 138 -0.30 15.90 23.27
C LEU A 138 -1.14 14.72 22.74
N ALA A 139 -2.46 14.84 22.78
CA ALA A 139 -3.36 13.81 22.24
C ALA A 139 -3.15 13.64 20.74
N TYR A 140 -2.99 14.74 20.00
CA TYR A 140 -2.67 14.70 18.58
C TYR A 140 -1.30 14.03 18.32
N ALA A 141 -0.27 14.35 19.11
CA ALA A 141 1.03 13.70 18.98
C ALA A 141 0.97 12.18 19.22
N ALA A 142 0.12 11.71 20.14
CA ALA A 142 -0.12 10.28 20.35
C ALA A 142 -0.78 9.62 19.12
N GLU A 143 -1.72 10.30 18.47
CA GLU A 143 -2.38 9.82 17.25
C GLU A 143 -1.43 9.82 16.04
N VAL A 144 -0.49 10.78 15.95
CA VAL A 144 0.62 10.75 14.99
C VAL A 144 1.53 9.54 15.24
N GLY A 145 1.84 9.23 16.51
CA GLY A 145 2.61 8.03 16.87
C GLY A 145 1.92 6.73 16.44
N LYS A 146 0.60 6.64 16.65
CA LYS A 146 -0.22 5.51 16.21
C LYS A 146 -0.27 5.37 14.69
N MET A 147 -0.36 6.49 13.96
CA MET A 147 -0.23 6.49 12.50
C MET A 147 1.13 5.91 12.07
N GLY A 148 2.23 6.33 12.72
CA GLY A 148 3.57 5.79 12.45
C GLY A 148 3.66 4.28 12.66
N MET A 149 3.07 3.75 13.74
CA MET A 149 3.03 2.31 13.99
C MET A 149 2.24 1.57 12.90
N LEU A 150 1.01 2.01 12.58
CA LEU A 150 0.16 1.36 11.57
C LEU A 150 0.82 1.39 10.18
N ASN A 151 1.43 2.51 9.80
CA ASN A 151 2.18 2.61 8.54
C ASN A 151 3.39 1.66 8.52
N GLY A 152 4.09 1.52 9.65
CA GLY A 152 5.20 0.56 9.81
C GLY A 152 4.74 -0.89 9.67
N GLU A 153 3.60 -1.26 10.25
CA GLU A 153 3.02 -2.59 10.11
C GLU A 153 2.62 -2.90 8.66
N VAL A 154 1.99 -1.95 7.96
CA VAL A 154 1.68 -2.11 6.53
C VAL A 154 2.96 -2.24 5.70
N THR A 155 3.99 -1.45 6.00
CA THR A 155 5.30 -1.51 5.32
C THR A 155 5.93 -2.89 5.49
N ASN A 156 5.94 -3.42 6.71
CA ASN A 156 6.45 -4.76 7.00
C ASN A 156 5.65 -5.85 6.27
N ALA A 157 4.33 -5.71 6.21
CA ALA A 157 3.48 -6.64 5.48
C ALA A 157 3.74 -6.63 3.97
N VAL A 158 3.87 -5.45 3.35
CA VAL A 158 4.19 -5.32 1.92
C VAL A 158 5.57 -5.88 1.61
N SER A 159 6.57 -5.59 2.45
CA SER A 159 7.92 -6.15 2.32
C SER A 159 7.92 -7.68 2.41
N SER A 160 7.19 -8.24 3.37
CA SER A 160 7.06 -9.70 3.52
C SER A 160 6.39 -10.35 2.31
N ILE A 161 5.31 -9.74 1.78
CA ILE A 161 4.64 -10.23 0.56
C ILE A 161 5.59 -10.18 -0.63
N LYS A 162 6.38 -9.12 -0.77
CA LYS A 162 7.39 -9.00 -1.82
C LYS A 162 8.42 -10.13 -1.73
N THR A 163 9.01 -10.34 -0.56
CA THR A 163 10.00 -11.42 -0.34
C THR A 163 9.43 -12.80 -0.64
N GLU A 164 8.22 -13.12 -0.18
CA GLU A 164 7.58 -14.41 -0.47
C GLU A 164 7.19 -14.53 -1.96
N GLY A 165 6.82 -13.42 -2.60
CA GLY A 165 6.58 -13.36 -4.04
C GLY A 165 7.84 -13.63 -4.87
N GLU A 166 8.99 -13.08 -4.47
CA GLU A 166 10.29 -13.35 -5.09
C GLU A 166 10.68 -14.83 -4.97
N LYS A 167 10.56 -15.42 -3.77
CA LYS A 167 10.78 -16.86 -3.57
C LYS A 167 9.87 -17.72 -4.43
N LEU A 168 8.59 -17.35 -4.53
CA LEU A 168 7.64 -18.08 -5.37
C LEU A 168 8.03 -17.99 -6.85
N LYS A 169 8.47 -16.81 -7.31
CA LYS A 169 8.94 -16.61 -8.68
C LYS A 169 10.17 -17.47 -8.98
N GLU A 170 11.12 -17.55 -8.06
CA GLU A 170 12.29 -18.44 -8.16
C GLU A 170 11.89 -19.91 -8.24
N LYS A 171 10.96 -20.36 -7.39
CA LYS A 171 10.44 -21.73 -7.41
C LYS A 171 9.70 -22.08 -8.69
N VAL A 172 8.95 -21.15 -9.27
CA VAL A 172 8.30 -21.34 -10.57
C VAL A 172 9.33 -21.46 -11.69
N ALA A 173 10.39 -20.64 -11.67
CA ALA A 173 11.48 -20.74 -12.64
C ALA A 173 12.24 -22.06 -12.51
N GLU A 174 12.49 -22.53 -11.29
CA GLU A 174 13.09 -23.84 -11.01
C GLU A 174 12.21 -24.99 -11.52
N LEU A 175 10.90 -24.95 -11.25
CA LEU A 175 9.95 -25.92 -11.78
C LEU A 175 9.92 -25.92 -13.30
N GLN A 176 9.90 -24.74 -13.93
CA GLN A 176 9.90 -24.62 -15.38
C GLN A 176 11.18 -25.20 -15.99
N TYR A 177 12.34 -24.91 -15.38
CA TYR A 177 13.61 -25.53 -15.74
C TYR A 177 13.56 -27.05 -15.64
N LEU A 178 13.05 -27.60 -14.53
CA LEU A 178 12.91 -29.04 -14.33
C LEU A 178 11.93 -29.69 -15.31
N THR A 179 10.85 -29.00 -15.70
CA THR A 179 9.89 -29.50 -16.69
C THR A 179 10.36 -29.39 -18.13
N ASP A 180 11.27 -28.45 -18.43
CA ASP A 180 11.91 -28.31 -19.75
C ASP A 180 13.04 -29.33 -19.98
N ILE A 181 13.42 -30.12 -18.96
CA ILE A 181 14.33 -31.26 -19.10
C ILE A 181 13.63 -32.36 -19.89
N ASN A 182 13.93 -32.44 -21.19
CA ASN A 182 13.34 -33.40 -22.13
C ASN A 182 14.17 -34.69 -22.35
N ASP A 183 15.34 -34.81 -21.74
CA ASP A 183 16.22 -35.98 -21.88
C ASP A 183 16.66 -36.51 -20.50
N SER A 184 16.48 -37.81 -20.28
CA SER A 184 16.95 -38.56 -19.11
C SER A 184 18.44 -38.37 -18.80
N THR A 185 19.26 -38.02 -19.81
CA THR A 185 20.70 -37.73 -19.67
C THR A 185 20.96 -36.40 -18.94
N GLN A 186 20.07 -35.42 -19.07
CA GLN A 186 20.14 -34.14 -18.36
C GLN A 186 19.70 -34.27 -16.90
N LEU A 187 18.75 -35.18 -16.61
CA LEU A 187 18.31 -35.50 -15.25
C LEU A 187 19.41 -36.19 -14.44
N PHE A 188 20.24 -37.03 -15.08
CA PHE A 188 21.36 -37.75 -14.44
C PHE A 188 22.55 -36.86 -14.05
N ASN A 189 22.68 -35.65 -14.61
CA ASN A 189 23.73 -34.70 -14.21
C ASN A 189 23.32 -33.82 -13.01
N ILE A 190 22.08 -33.95 -12.55
CA ILE A 190 21.50 -33.17 -11.44
C ILE A 190 21.37 -34.03 -10.17
N LEU A 191 21.26 -35.36 -10.30
CA LEU A 191 21.34 -36.34 -9.21
C LEU A 191 22.78 -36.68 -8.85
#